data_AF-A0A8H7A5Y4-F1
#
_entry.id   AF-A0A8H7A5Y4-F1
#
_cell.length_a   1.000
_cell.length_b   1.000
_cell.length_c   1.000
_cell.angle_alpha   90.00
_cell.angle_beta   90.00
_cell.angle_gamma   90.00
#
_symmetry.space_group_name_H-M   'P 1'
#
loop_
_entity.id
_entity.type
_entity.pdbx_description
1 polymer ?
#
loop_
_entity_poly.entity_id
_entity_poly.type
_entity_poly.pdbx_seq_one_letter_code
_entity_poly.pdbx_strand_id
1 'polypeptide(L)'
;MSFTRTECCFISSSGPERAEAKSNELASKIWFKTPPLEKSFLERVSRIQLQTTAHDQGYASFPDQGSWSWFDVAILESPESTTPLVRDGLTCLWRSHCNVIGFGQDTTTAGEIFDQEDDLFKVLQPGDVLAVMVCARFLGWENNASSGYLEFRLEKTGHELPSFDAAQFEEKRKMNELKKQIELLLTGYLDDRTEEGEKPAYSLVREMMLPGEAIRGDLARQRDGAPLRLLSIDGGGPCDYFDMICGTSTGGLIALMLGRLRMSIPQCIAAYNKFASQIFEWNSDKATAAKRVASGYAYGADTFESAIKAIIKQYSPGDETMISKSPDHYCKVFVVAGEASNLSKTPEHLRTYKSAKFANVDKFLDIPIWQAARATSAAPTFLPSITINGTELVDGGLLYNNPIALLLGEAYHEFGVERLMNTRCLLTLGTGHGPNLHLPPRPGFFGSVAYLKGVVETMSSIATDCENTHEKARKVFPEDNTYWRFNYGIKNGGDWEKVLKLDNWQGMESFAKGTRGYISSPEQTPRAQRCASKLEIVS
;
A
#
# COMPACT_ATOMS: atom_id res chain seq x y z
N MET A 1 42.45 10.60 -34.57
CA MET A 1 41.30 10.66 -33.64
C MET A 1 41.40 11.96 -32.86
N SER A 2 40.40 12.84 -32.97
CA SER A 2 40.39 14.10 -32.22
C SER A 2 39.79 13.84 -30.83
N PHE A 3 40.61 13.90 -29.78
CA PHE A 3 40.11 13.86 -28.41
C PHE A 3 39.51 15.22 -28.07
N THR A 4 38.20 15.34 -28.24
CA THR A 4 37.43 16.52 -27.84
C THR A 4 37.40 16.63 -26.32
N ARG A 5 38.34 17.40 -25.74
CA ARG A 5 38.24 17.84 -24.33
C ARG A 5 36.90 18.56 -24.11
N THR A 6 36.04 17.97 -23.29
CA THR A 6 34.96 18.63 -22.55
C THR A 6 35.55 19.50 -21.44
N GLU A 7 34.83 20.56 -21.06
CA GLU A 7 35.16 21.36 -19.88
C GLU A 7 34.27 20.91 -18.72
N CYS A 8 34.79 20.94 -17.48
CA CYS A 8 34.00 20.71 -16.27
C CYS A 8 34.14 21.92 -15.34
N CYS A 9 33.02 22.32 -14.73
CA CYS A 9 32.96 23.33 -13.67
C CYS A 9 32.48 22.65 -12.38
N PHE A 10 32.93 23.15 -11.23
CA PHE A 10 32.62 22.57 -9.92
C PHE A 10 32.17 23.67 -8.95
N ILE A 11 31.05 23.44 -8.26
CA ILE A 11 30.59 24.29 -7.15
C ILE A 11 30.54 23.43 -5.89
N SER A 12 31.34 23.79 -4.88
CA SER A 12 31.57 22.96 -3.69
C SER A 12 30.95 23.56 -2.41
N SER A 13 30.62 22.69 -1.46
CA SER A 13 30.30 23.05 -0.08
C SER A 13 31.45 23.83 0.59
N SER A 14 31.12 24.88 1.35
CA SER A 14 32.10 25.67 2.13
C SER A 14 32.52 25.02 3.45
N GLY A 15 31.82 23.98 3.89
CA GLY A 15 32.05 23.23 5.12
C GLY A 15 31.03 22.10 5.28
N PRO A 16 31.07 21.34 6.39
CA PRO A 16 30.13 20.25 6.65
C PRO A 16 28.73 20.77 7.03
N GLU A 17 27.71 19.93 6.87
CA GLU A 17 26.33 20.20 7.30
C GLU A 17 25.65 18.90 7.78
N ARG A 18 24.67 19.03 8.68
CA ARG A 18 23.98 17.90 9.33
C ARG A 18 22.47 18.07 9.35
N ALA A 19 21.75 17.09 8.83
CA ALA A 19 20.30 16.93 9.05
C ALA A 19 20.06 15.84 10.11
N GLU A 20 19.18 16.10 11.07
CA GLU A 20 18.82 15.19 12.16
C GLU A 20 17.29 15.17 12.30
N ALA A 21 16.69 13.99 12.12
CA ALA A 21 15.24 13.81 12.22
C ALA A 21 14.80 13.52 13.66
N LYS A 22 14.11 14.49 14.25
CA LYS A 22 13.57 14.44 15.63
C LYS A 22 12.14 13.88 15.72
N SER A 23 11.57 13.49 14.59
CA SER A 23 10.22 12.95 14.44
C SER A 23 10.15 12.09 13.17
N ASN A 24 8.96 11.64 12.78
CA ASN A 24 8.73 10.94 11.50
C ASN A 24 8.60 11.90 10.30
N GLU A 25 8.79 13.19 10.53
CA GLU A 25 8.79 14.24 9.51
C GLU A 25 10.17 14.37 8.85
N LEU A 26 10.21 15.08 7.73
CA LEU A 26 11.45 15.38 7.00
C LEU A 26 12.25 16.47 7.75
N ALA A 27 13.48 16.14 8.15
CA ALA A 27 14.48 17.14 8.49
C ALA A 27 15.35 17.42 7.25
N SER A 28 15.36 18.66 6.78
CA SER A 28 16.16 19.07 5.63
C SER A 28 16.80 20.44 5.82
N LYS A 29 18.00 20.62 5.25
CA LYS A 29 18.73 21.91 5.21
C LYS A 29 19.35 22.13 3.85
N ILE A 30 19.41 23.38 3.39
CA ILE A 30 20.26 23.76 2.26
C ILE A 30 21.71 23.77 2.72
N TRP A 31 22.57 23.00 2.05
CA TRP A 31 23.99 22.88 2.34
C TRP A 31 24.81 23.97 1.64
N PHE A 32 24.63 24.09 0.33
CA PHE A 32 25.28 25.09 -0.50
C PHE A 32 24.45 25.39 -1.74
N LYS A 33 24.76 26.50 -2.39
CA LYS A 33 24.05 27.04 -3.55
C LYS A 33 25.04 27.41 -4.66
N THR A 34 24.60 27.37 -5.90
CA THR A 34 25.29 28.04 -7.00
C THR A 34 25.07 29.56 -6.92
N PRO A 35 25.88 30.36 -7.62
CA PRO A 35 25.42 31.67 -8.09
C PRO A 35 24.17 31.53 -8.98
N PRO A 36 23.43 32.63 -9.23
CA PRO A 36 22.39 32.66 -10.27
C PRO A 36 22.96 32.19 -11.61
N LEU A 37 22.27 31.26 -12.28
CA LEU A 37 22.79 30.63 -13.48
C LEU A 37 22.61 31.55 -14.71
N GLU A 38 23.72 31.90 -15.35
CA GLU A 38 23.71 32.71 -16.57
C GLU A 38 23.15 31.93 -17.77
N LYS A 39 22.47 32.63 -18.70
CA LYS A 39 21.96 32.02 -19.94
C LYS A 39 23.07 31.36 -20.77
N SER A 40 24.21 32.03 -20.90
CA SER A 40 25.44 31.58 -21.57
C SER A 40 26.04 30.31 -20.95
N PHE A 41 25.81 30.09 -19.65
CA PHE A 41 26.21 28.88 -18.94
C PHE A 41 25.21 27.76 -19.21
N LEU A 42 23.92 28.01 -19.00
CA LEU A 42 22.84 27.03 -19.25
C LEU A 42 22.87 26.49 -20.68
N GLU A 43 23.07 27.36 -21.68
CA GLU A 43 23.22 26.98 -23.11
C GLU A 43 24.40 26.04 -23.37
N ARG A 44 25.32 25.83 -22.41
CA ARG A 44 26.49 24.96 -22.55
C ARG A 44 26.49 23.76 -21.61
N VAL A 45 25.68 23.74 -20.54
CA VAL A 45 25.68 22.61 -19.60
C VAL A 45 24.97 21.42 -20.24
N SER A 46 25.65 20.30 -20.44
CA SER A 46 25.02 19.06 -20.93
C SER A 46 24.77 18.03 -19.82
N ARG A 47 25.31 18.24 -18.62
CA ARG A 47 25.15 17.33 -17.49
C ARG A 47 25.40 18.03 -16.16
N ILE A 48 24.58 17.68 -15.16
CA ILE A 48 24.75 18.02 -13.75
C ILE A 48 24.86 16.72 -12.96
N GLN A 49 25.83 16.62 -12.05
CA GLN A 49 25.92 15.51 -11.10
C GLN A 49 26.41 16.01 -9.75
N LEU A 50 25.75 15.62 -8.66
CA LEU A 50 26.22 15.85 -7.31
C LEU A 50 27.14 14.70 -6.88
N GLN A 51 28.30 15.04 -6.31
CA GLN A 51 29.11 14.11 -5.52
C GLN A 51 29.14 14.58 -4.06
N THR A 52 29.02 13.64 -3.13
CA THR A 52 29.11 13.92 -1.68
C THR A 52 30.09 12.96 -1.01
N THR A 53 30.60 13.37 0.14
CA THR A 53 31.32 12.55 1.12
C THR A 53 30.59 12.71 2.44
N ALA A 54 29.90 11.65 2.87
CA ALA A 54 28.94 11.69 3.97
C ALA A 54 28.72 10.31 4.60
N HIS A 55 28.09 10.29 5.78
CA HIS A 55 27.59 9.10 6.45
C HIS A 55 26.21 9.34 7.09
N ASP A 56 25.48 8.25 7.36
CA ASP A 56 24.24 8.28 8.13
C ASP A 56 24.52 8.29 9.66
N GLN A 57 23.58 7.84 10.49
CA GLN A 57 23.78 7.61 11.92
C GLN A 57 24.67 6.37 12.26
N GLY A 58 25.20 5.68 11.25
CA GLY A 58 26.13 4.56 11.31
C GLY A 58 25.47 3.18 11.50
N TYR A 59 24.34 3.12 12.23
CA TYR A 59 23.55 1.92 12.43
C TYR A 59 22.10 2.12 11.99
N ALA A 60 21.55 1.13 11.29
CA ALA A 60 20.12 1.02 11.01
C ALA A 60 19.63 -0.36 11.44
N SER A 61 18.43 -0.41 12.05
CA SER A 61 17.81 -1.68 12.46
C SER A 61 17.46 -2.61 11.29
N PHE A 62 17.26 -2.03 10.09
CA PHE A 62 16.89 -2.75 8.87
C PHE A 62 17.66 -2.17 7.66
N PRO A 63 18.96 -2.46 7.52
CA PRO A 63 19.80 -1.81 6.50
C PRO A 63 19.34 -2.11 5.06
N ASP A 64 18.69 -3.24 4.82
CA ASP A 64 18.21 -3.62 3.49
C ASP A 64 16.93 -2.88 3.04
N GLN A 65 16.29 -2.08 3.90
CA GLN A 65 15.11 -1.27 3.54
C GLN A 65 15.45 0.00 2.75
N GLY A 66 16.74 0.32 2.60
CA GLY A 66 17.20 1.58 2.01
C GLY A 66 17.35 2.68 3.05
N SER A 67 18.06 3.74 2.67
CA SER A 67 18.47 4.81 3.58
C SER A 67 17.47 5.95 3.65
N TRP A 68 17.17 6.37 4.88
CA TRP A 68 16.38 7.54 5.21
C TRP A 68 17.24 8.78 5.50
N SER A 69 18.49 8.77 5.04
CA SER A 69 19.34 9.95 4.85
C SER A 69 19.81 10.06 3.40
N TRP A 70 19.63 11.23 2.80
CA TRP A 70 19.85 11.44 1.37
C TRP A 70 20.16 12.89 1.01
N PHE A 71 20.52 13.10 -0.26
CA PHE A 71 20.76 14.41 -0.84
C PHE A 71 19.80 14.68 -1.99
N ASP A 72 19.17 15.86 -1.96
CA ASP A 72 18.34 16.37 -3.06
C ASP A 72 19.04 17.57 -3.73
N VAL A 73 18.77 17.77 -5.01
CA VAL A 73 19.11 19.00 -5.77
C VAL A 73 17.82 19.77 -5.97
N ALA A 74 17.80 21.04 -5.57
CA ALA A 74 16.67 21.94 -5.68
C ALA A 74 16.97 23.09 -6.65
N ILE A 75 15.94 23.62 -7.30
CA ILE A 75 15.99 24.95 -7.91
C ILE A 75 15.37 25.95 -6.92
N LEU A 76 15.98 27.13 -6.82
CA LEU A 76 15.56 28.27 -6.03
C LEU A 76 15.33 29.48 -6.94
N GLU A 77 14.40 30.34 -6.57
CA GLU A 77 14.11 31.60 -7.29
C GLU A 77 15.28 32.60 -7.20
N SER A 78 15.97 32.65 -6.05
CA SER A 78 17.09 33.56 -5.82
C SER A 78 18.10 32.99 -4.81
N PRO A 79 19.30 33.62 -4.67
CA PRO A 79 20.27 33.27 -3.64
C PRO A 79 19.73 33.36 -2.20
N GLU A 80 18.70 34.18 -1.97
CA GLU A 80 18.06 34.40 -0.67
C GLU A 80 16.98 33.35 -0.34
N SER A 81 16.39 32.68 -1.34
CA SER A 81 15.30 31.72 -1.13
C SER A 81 15.70 30.57 -0.20
N THR A 82 14.85 30.20 0.75
CA THR A 82 15.11 29.11 1.72
C THR A 82 14.33 27.83 1.41
N THR A 83 13.43 27.87 0.44
CA THR A 83 12.57 26.76 0.01
C THR A 83 12.70 26.52 -1.51
N PRO A 84 12.61 25.27 -1.99
CA PRO A 84 12.56 24.97 -3.41
C PRO A 84 11.46 25.75 -4.15
N LEU A 85 11.77 26.18 -5.37
CA LEU A 85 10.85 26.87 -6.27
C LEU A 85 9.65 25.97 -6.61
N VAL A 86 8.45 26.57 -6.68
CA VAL A 86 7.26 25.93 -7.23
C VAL A 86 6.97 26.53 -8.60
N ARG A 87 7.19 25.76 -9.66
CA ARG A 87 6.99 26.17 -11.06
C ARG A 87 5.86 25.32 -11.63
N ASP A 88 4.80 25.97 -12.10
CA ASP A 88 3.57 25.31 -12.58
C ASP A 88 2.97 24.29 -11.61
N GLY A 89 3.08 24.54 -10.30
CA GLY A 89 2.55 23.66 -9.25
C GLY A 89 3.38 22.41 -8.95
N LEU A 90 4.49 22.17 -9.67
CA LEU A 90 5.50 21.18 -9.29
C LEU A 90 6.58 21.83 -8.42
N THR A 91 7.06 21.13 -7.40
CA THR A 91 8.20 21.58 -6.62
C THR A 91 9.48 21.15 -7.32
N CYS A 92 10.37 22.11 -7.60
CA CYS A 92 11.61 21.87 -8.32
C CYS A 92 12.67 21.25 -7.40
N LEU A 93 12.53 19.96 -7.12
CA LEU A 93 13.36 19.17 -6.21
C LEU A 93 13.53 17.73 -6.74
N TRP A 94 14.77 17.28 -6.93
CA TRP A 94 15.13 15.97 -7.48
C TRP A 94 16.06 15.23 -6.52
N ARG A 95 15.82 13.93 -6.28
CA ARG A 95 16.75 13.13 -5.47
C ARG A 95 18.02 12.85 -6.25
N SER A 96 19.17 13.08 -5.63
CA SER A 96 20.46 12.72 -6.22
C SER A 96 20.91 11.32 -5.81
N HIS A 97 20.93 11.02 -4.51
CA HIS A 97 21.28 9.71 -3.97
C HIS A 97 20.98 9.66 -2.47
N CYS A 98 20.85 8.45 -1.92
CA CYS A 98 20.84 8.22 -0.48
C CYS A 98 22.24 7.84 0.04
N ASN A 99 22.48 7.99 1.35
CA ASN A 99 23.68 7.47 2.01
C ASN A 99 23.75 5.94 1.95
N VAL A 100 24.97 5.40 1.93
CA VAL A 100 25.21 3.96 2.01
C VAL A 100 25.18 3.51 3.47
N ILE A 101 24.21 2.68 3.83
CA ILE A 101 23.97 2.27 5.23
C ILE A 101 25.07 1.35 5.75
N GLY A 102 25.37 1.48 7.04
CA GLY A 102 26.17 0.51 7.80
C GLY A 102 27.67 0.76 7.75
N PHE A 103 28.09 1.85 7.10
CA PHE A 103 29.44 2.39 7.22
C PHE A 103 29.42 3.52 8.26
N GLY A 104 29.93 3.24 9.46
CA GLY A 104 30.13 4.25 10.51
C GLY A 104 31.30 5.22 10.23
N GLN A 105 31.51 5.55 8.96
CA GLN A 105 32.57 6.40 8.43
C GLN A 105 32.09 7.05 7.13
N ASP A 106 32.66 8.20 6.77
CA ASP A 106 32.35 8.88 5.52
C ASP A 106 32.54 8.00 4.28
N THR A 107 31.55 8.02 3.40
CA THR A 107 31.56 7.37 2.08
C THR A 107 31.43 8.43 0.99
N THR A 108 32.27 8.35 -0.05
CA THR A 108 32.14 9.23 -1.22
C THR A 108 31.19 8.60 -2.24
N THR A 109 30.08 9.26 -2.52
CA THR A 109 29.03 8.79 -3.42
C THR A 109 28.84 9.78 -4.57
N ALA A 110 28.80 9.28 -5.80
CA ALA A 110 28.37 10.03 -6.97
C ALA A 110 26.90 9.71 -7.26
N GLY A 111 26.06 10.74 -7.25
CA GLY A 111 24.61 10.58 -7.40
C GLY A 111 24.13 10.40 -8.84
N GLU A 112 22.82 10.47 -9.02
CA GLU A 112 22.19 10.47 -10.34
C GLU A 112 22.75 11.58 -11.23
N ILE A 113 22.82 11.26 -12.52
CA ILE A 113 23.27 12.13 -13.59
C ILE A 113 22.01 12.75 -14.19
N PHE A 114 21.91 14.08 -14.11
CA PHE A 114 20.87 14.82 -14.82
C PHE A 114 21.43 15.30 -16.15
N ASP A 115 20.67 15.12 -17.24
CA ASP A 115 20.96 15.67 -18.55
C ASP A 115 19.73 16.32 -19.21
N GLN A 116 19.86 16.71 -20.48
CA GLN A 116 18.87 17.46 -21.24
C GLN A 116 17.51 16.74 -21.39
N GLU A 117 17.45 15.42 -21.18
CA GLU A 117 16.20 14.65 -21.17
C GLU A 117 15.46 14.70 -19.83
N ASP A 118 16.12 15.12 -18.75
CA ASP A 118 15.50 15.20 -17.42
C ASP A 118 14.74 16.51 -17.19
N ASP A 119 13.68 16.43 -16.38
CA ASP A 119 12.85 17.58 -15.98
C ASP A 119 13.65 18.76 -15.44
N LEU A 120 14.76 18.48 -14.73
CA LEU A 120 15.62 19.49 -14.13
C LEU A 120 16.11 20.49 -15.19
N PHE A 121 16.54 20.01 -16.36
CA PHE A 121 16.94 20.87 -17.48
C PHE A 121 15.75 21.53 -18.17
N LYS A 122 14.61 20.83 -18.26
CA LYS A 122 13.37 21.32 -18.91
C LYS A 122 12.66 22.43 -18.15
N VAL A 123 12.95 22.60 -16.86
CA VAL A 123 12.43 23.74 -16.07
C VAL A 123 13.46 24.83 -15.78
N LEU A 124 14.77 24.58 -15.91
CA LEU A 124 15.81 25.55 -15.56
C LEU A 124 15.71 26.83 -16.41
N GLN A 125 15.78 27.98 -15.76
CA GLN A 125 15.71 29.31 -16.38
C GLN A 125 16.93 30.16 -16.01
N PRO A 126 17.38 31.09 -16.88
CA PRO A 126 18.42 32.04 -16.53
C PRO A 126 18.04 32.87 -15.29
N GLY A 127 18.92 32.92 -14.30
CA GLY A 127 18.68 33.53 -12.99
C GLY A 127 18.32 32.54 -11.88
N ASP A 128 17.83 31.34 -12.22
CA ASP A 128 17.59 30.27 -11.24
C ASP A 128 18.89 29.93 -10.47
N VAL A 129 18.75 29.50 -9.22
CA VAL A 129 19.86 29.04 -8.37
C VAL A 129 19.68 27.56 -8.07
N LEU A 130 20.71 26.74 -8.32
CA LEU A 130 20.71 25.35 -7.86
C LEU A 130 21.20 25.29 -6.40
N ALA A 131 20.52 24.49 -5.58
CA ALA A 131 20.88 24.26 -4.19
C ALA A 131 20.97 22.76 -3.91
N VAL A 132 21.95 22.37 -3.09
CA VAL A 132 22.06 21.00 -2.58
C VAL A 132 21.47 20.96 -1.18
N MET A 133 20.60 19.99 -0.92
CA MET A 133 19.96 19.79 0.37
C MET A 133 20.48 18.52 1.06
N VAL A 134 20.81 18.64 2.35
CA VAL A 134 21.03 17.51 3.25
C VAL A 134 19.70 17.13 3.87
N CYS A 135 19.27 15.89 3.70
CA CYS A 135 17.97 15.39 4.17
C CYS A 135 18.14 14.15 5.06
N ALA A 136 17.32 14.06 6.11
CA ALA A 136 17.16 12.90 6.99
C ALA A 136 15.70 12.76 7.43
N ARG A 137 15.24 11.54 7.73
CA ARG A 137 13.85 11.26 8.12
C ARG A 137 13.73 10.07 9.07
N PHE A 138 12.75 10.17 9.97
CA PHE A 138 12.41 9.21 11.04
C PHE A 138 13.28 9.39 12.28
N LEU A 139 12.66 9.20 13.45
CA LEU A 139 13.27 9.52 14.73
C LEU A 139 14.62 8.82 14.90
N GLY A 140 15.69 9.61 15.02
CA GLY A 140 17.06 9.12 15.21
C GLY A 140 17.84 8.84 13.92
N TRP A 141 17.27 9.09 12.74
CA TRP A 141 18.03 9.13 11.49
C TRP A 141 18.74 10.45 11.30
N GLU A 142 19.95 10.37 10.75
CA GLU A 142 20.81 11.51 10.53
C GLU A 142 21.52 11.42 9.17
N ASN A 143 21.89 12.58 8.66
CA ASN A 143 22.77 12.72 7.51
C ASN A 143 23.89 13.69 7.90
N ASN A 144 25.11 13.15 8.03
CA ASN A 144 26.32 13.87 8.40
C ASN A 144 27.17 14.07 7.14
N ALA A 145 27.07 15.26 6.53
CA ALA A 145 27.67 15.55 5.25
C ALA A 145 28.98 16.34 5.43
N SER A 146 30.12 15.75 5.08
CA SER A 146 31.45 16.30 5.34
C SER A 146 31.94 17.23 4.22
N SER A 147 31.77 16.84 2.96
CA SER A 147 32.06 17.69 1.79
C SER A 147 31.30 17.24 0.55
N GLY A 148 30.95 18.16 -0.34
CA GLY A 148 30.23 17.82 -1.57
C GLY A 148 30.40 18.88 -2.64
N TYR A 149 30.13 18.51 -3.89
CA TYR A 149 30.18 19.43 -5.02
C TYR A 149 29.26 19.02 -6.17
N LEU A 150 28.71 20.03 -6.86
CA LEU A 150 28.05 19.85 -8.15
C LEU A 150 29.09 19.92 -9.27
N GLU A 151 29.24 18.83 -10.03
CA GLU A 151 29.95 18.80 -11.32
C GLU A 151 28.97 19.23 -12.43
N PHE A 152 29.39 20.22 -13.20
CA PHE A 152 28.74 20.65 -14.43
C PHE A 152 29.63 20.31 -15.62
N ARG A 153 29.14 19.50 -16.56
CA ARG A 153 29.83 19.24 -17.83
C ARG A 153 29.40 20.28 -18.86
N LEU A 154 30.38 20.91 -19.50
CA LEU A 154 30.17 21.96 -20.49
C LEU A 154 30.57 21.50 -21.89
N GLU A 155 29.68 21.76 -22.83
CA GLU A 155 29.92 21.61 -24.26
C GLU A 155 30.69 22.82 -24.83
N LYS A 156 31.26 22.62 -26.02
CA LYS A 156 32.03 23.65 -26.73
C LYS A 156 31.15 24.63 -27.50
N THR A 157 30.06 24.13 -28.03
CA THR A 157 29.01 24.88 -28.73
C THR A 157 27.82 25.01 -27.81
N GLY A 158 27.14 26.15 -27.85
CA GLY A 158 25.86 26.26 -27.18
C GLY A 158 24.79 25.44 -27.89
N HIS A 159 23.85 24.89 -27.11
CA HIS A 159 22.60 24.31 -27.57
C HIS A 159 21.42 25.20 -27.18
N GLU A 160 20.28 25.05 -27.84
CA GLU A 160 19.04 25.69 -27.40
C GLU A 160 18.57 25.04 -26.08
N LEU A 161 18.10 25.86 -25.14
CA LEU A 161 17.55 25.36 -23.89
C LEU A 161 16.27 24.55 -24.16
N PRO A 162 16.04 23.42 -23.48
CA PRO A 162 14.83 22.63 -23.68
C PRO A 162 13.57 23.46 -23.42
N SER A 163 12.58 23.33 -24.30
CA SER A 163 11.29 23.96 -24.12
C SER A 163 10.48 23.24 -23.04
N PHE A 164 9.91 24.01 -22.11
CA PHE A 164 8.93 23.51 -21.14
C PHE A 164 7.68 22.94 -21.84
N ASP A 165 7.42 21.64 -21.68
CA ASP A 165 6.22 20.98 -22.21
C ASP A 165 5.09 20.99 -21.17
N ALA A 166 4.17 21.94 -21.30
CA ALA A 166 3.02 22.05 -20.40
C ALA A 166 2.14 20.78 -20.33
N ALA A 167 2.14 19.92 -21.35
CA ALA A 167 1.37 18.66 -21.33
C ALA A 167 2.07 17.58 -20.48
N GLN A 168 3.39 17.41 -20.65
CA GLN A 168 4.19 16.51 -19.80
C GLN A 168 4.09 16.89 -18.32
N PHE A 169 4.11 18.19 -18.03
CA PHE A 169 4.05 18.71 -16.66
C PHE A 169 2.64 18.58 -16.04
N GLU A 170 1.57 18.65 -16.85
CA GLU A 170 0.20 18.38 -16.41
C GLU A 170 -0.01 16.91 -16.00
N GLU A 171 0.59 15.97 -16.72
CA GLU A 171 0.57 14.55 -16.32
C GLU A 171 1.26 14.34 -14.96
N LYS A 172 2.44 14.95 -14.77
CA LYS A 172 3.18 14.89 -13.50
C LYS A 172 2.45 15.57 -12.34
N ARG A 173 1.67 16.63 -12.59
CA ARG A 173 0.75 17.21 -11.58
C ARG A 173 -0.27 16.16 -11.11
N LYS A 174 -0.92 15.45 -12.04
CA LYS A 174 -1.93 14.42 -11.73
C LYS A 174 -1.34 13.24 -10.95
N MET A 175 -0.16 12.76 -11.35
CA MET A 175 0.55 11.68 -10.63
C MET A 175 0.81 12.06 -9.17
N ASN A 176 1.29 13.29 -8.93
CA ASN A 176 1.61 13.76 -7.58
C ASN A 176 0.36 14.02 -6.72
N GLU A 177 -0.70 14.59 -7.29
CA GLU A 177 -1.96 14.77 -6.55
C GLU A 177 -2.59 13.41 -6.21
N LEU A 178 -2.55 12.42 -7.13
CA LEU A 178 -2.97 11.05 -6.84
C LEU A 178 -2.14 10.40 -5.73
N LYS A 179 -0.80 10.52 -5.78
CA LYS A 179 0.10 10.05 -4.71
C LYS A 179 -0.32 10.60 -3.35
N LYS A 180 -0.50 11.92 -3.25
CA LYS A 180 -0.93 12.63 -2.05
C LYS A 180 -2.32 12.20 -1.57
N GLN A 181 -3.26 11.98 -2.49
CA GLN A 181 -4.60 11.51 -2.14
C GLN A 181 -4.61 10.08 -1.60
N ILE A 182 -3.78 9.18 -2.14
CA ILE A 182 -3.61 7.82 -1.61
C ILE A 182 -2.88 7.85 -0.26
N GLU A 183 -1.86 8.69 -0.11
CA GLU A 183 -1.14 8.89 1.15
C GLU A 183 -2.09 9.39 2.26
N LEU A 184 -2.93 10.39 1.96
CA LEU A 184 -3.96 10.90 2.88
C LEU A 184 -5.05 9.86 3.16
N LEU A 185 -5.46 9.06 2.16
CA LEU A 185 -6.40 7.96 2.34
C LEU A 185 -5.82 6.90 3.30
N LEU A 186 -4.59 6.45 3.07
CA LEU A 186 -3.93 5.41 3.87
C LEU A 186 -3.59 5.94 5.28
N THR A 187 -3.11 7.16 5.38
CA THR A 187 -2.81 7.83 6.66
C THR A 187 -4.10 7.99 7.48
N GLY A 188 -5.15 8.57 6.90
CA GLY A 188 -6.44 8.69 7.57
C GLY A 188 -7.10 7.34 7.88
N TYR A 189 -6.90 6.31 7.05
CA TYR A 189 -7.37 4.96 7.33
C TYR A 189 -6.68 4.35 8.57
N LEU A 190 -5.36 4.50 8.66
CA LEU A 190 -4.55 3.98 9.77
C LEU A 190 -4.74 4.81 11.05
N ASP A 191 -4.86 6.13 10.93
CA ASP A 191 -5.03 7.04 12.07
C ASP A 191 -6.45 6.94 12.68
N ASP A 192 -7.51 6.81 11.87
CA ASP A 192 -8.89 6.53 12.33
C ASP A 192 -8.97 5.26 13.23
N ARG A 193 -8.00 4.35 13.09
CA ARG A 193 -7.92 3.05 13.80
C ARG A 193 -6.95 3.07 14.98
N THR A 194 -6.26 4.18 15.20
CA THR A 194 -5.33 4.37 16.34
C THR A 194 -6.09 4.97 17.52
N GLU A 195 -5.82 4.50 18.74
CA GLU A 195 -6.39 5.11 19.95
C GLU A 195 -5.79 6.50 20.22
N GLU A 196 -6.57 7.42 20.78
CA GLU A 196 -6.14 8.79 21.05
C GLU A 196 -4.99 8.80 22.08
N GLY A 197 -3.82 9.31 21.65
CA GLY A 197 -2.59 9.36 22.45
C GLY A 197 -1.64 8.15 22.26
N GLU A 198 -2.06 7.09 21.55
CA GLU A 198 -1.14 6.04 21.10
C GLU A 198 -0.34 6.47 19.85
N LYS A 199 0.74 5.75 19.55
CA LYS A 199 1.49 5.97 18.31
C LYS A 199 0.65 5.50 17.11
N PRO A 200 0.57 6.29 16.01
CA PRO A 200 -0.17 5.94 14.81
C PRO A 200 0.07 4.53 14.28
N ALA A 201 -0.99 3.89 13.79
CA ALA A 201 -0.93 2.56 13.19
C ALA A 201 0.15 2.51 12.09
N TYR A 202 1.11 1.64 12.34
CA TYR A 202 2.24 1.32 11.49
C TYR A 202 1.78 0.40 10.35
N SER A 203 2.36 0.59 9.18
CA SER A 203 2.32 -0.39 8.10
C SER A 203 3.58 -0.19 7.28
N LEU A 204 4.23 -1.27 6.86
CA LEU A 204 5.37 -1.23 5.93
C LEU A 204 5.02 -0.41 4.67
N VAL A 205 3.76 -0.49 4.24
CA VAL A 205 3.22 0.30 3.13
C VAL A 205 3.21 1.80 3.47
N ARG A 206 2.75 2.19 4.66
CA ARG A 206 2.70 3.60 5.13
C ARG A 206 4.10 4.20 5.27
N GLU A 207 5.02 3.48 5.92
CA GLU A 207 6.39 3.97 6.15
C GLU A 207 7.13 4.19 4.82
N MET A 208 6.94 3.30 3.85
CA MET A 208 7.52 3.43 2.52
C MET A 208 6.78 4.42 1.61
N MET A 209 5.51 4.77 1.87
CA MET A 209 4.80 5.85 1.17
C MET A 209 5.22 7.22 1.72
N LEU A 210 6.48 7.59 1.49
CA LEU A 210 7.17 8.82 1.91
C LEU A 210 6.26 10.05 2.14
N PRO A 211 5.79 10.32 3.38
CA PRO A 211 4.86 11.41 3.62
C PRO A 211 5.49 12.78 3.44
N GLY A 212 5.02 13.59 2.48
CA GLY A 212 5.58 14.93 2.25
C GLY A 212 6.91 14.97 1.49
N GLU A 213 7.16 14.02 0.57
CA GLU A 213 7.97 14.38 -0.59
C GLU A 213 7.24 15.49 -1.36
N ALA A 214 7.84 16.68 -1.41
CA ALA A 214 7.38 17.78 -2.25
C ALA A 214 7.14 17.28 -3.68
N ILE A 215 6.04 17.70 -4.31
CA ILE A 215 5.54 17.26 -5.62
C ILE A 215 6.71 17.09 -6.62
N ARG A 216 7.15 15.85 -6.88
CA ARG A 216 8.42 15.54 -7.61
C ARG A 216 8.20 15.20 -9.07
N GLY A 217 9.16 15.55 -9.92
CA GLY A 217 9.19 15.18 -11.34
C GLY A 217 9.91 13.86 -11.66
N ASP A 218 10.63 13.26 -10.69
CA ASP A 218 11.61 12.17 -10.91
C ASP A 218 11.04 10.74 -10.74
N LEU A 219 9.94 10.54 -10.02
CA LEU A 219 9.34 9.22 -9.74
C LEU A 219 8.53 8.64 -10.93
N ALA A 220 9.16 8.50 -12.09
CA ALA A 220 8.56 7.92 -13.30
C ALA A 220 9.55 7.02 -14.07
N ARG A 221 9.80 5.80 -13.55
CA ARG A 221 10.51 4.73 -14.28
C ARG A 221 9.89 3.34 -14.04
N GLN A 222 8.60 3.18 -14.33
CA GLN A 222 8.00 1.88 -14.73
C GLN A 222 6.97 2.10 -15.85
N ARG A 223 7.46 2.55 -17.02
CA ARG A 223 6.65 2.81 -18.22
C ARG A 223 6.05 1.56 -18.87
N ASP A 224 6.67 0.40 -18.71
CA ASP A 224 6.27 -0.82 -19.41
C ASP A 224 5.28 -1.64 -18.58
N GLY A 225 3.98 -1.50 -18.89
CA GLY A 225 2.94 -2.35 -18.32
C GLY A 225 1.53 -1.98 -18.77
N ALA A 226 0.65 -2.98 -18.84
CA ALA A 226 -0.76 -2.73 -19.13
C ALA A 226 -1.46 -1.91 -18.01
N PRO A 227 -2.55 -1.18 -18.31
CA PRO A 227 -3.39 -0.52 -17.30
C PRO A 227 -3.83 -1.46 -16.18
N LEU A 228 -3.66 -1.04 -14.92
CA LEU A 228 -3.93 -1.88 -13.75
C LEU A 228 -5.42 -2.24 -13.61
N ARG A 229 -5.67 -3.48 -13.19
CA ARG A 229 -6.97 -3.96 -12.70
C ARG A 229 -6.77 -4.45 -11.27
N LEU A 230 -7.41 -3.78 -10.31
CA LEU A 230 -7.26 -4.02 -8.87
C LEU A 230 -8.59 -4.46 -8.26
N LEU A 231 -8.56 -5.45 -7.37
CA LEU A 231 -9.75 -6.00 -6.72
C LEU A 231 -9.57 -6.12 -5.20
N SER A 232 -10.41 -5.42 -4.45
CA SER A 232 -10.54 -5.51 -2.99
C SER A 232 -11.76 -6.37 -2.66
N ILE A 233 -11.53 -7.48 -1.97
CA ILE A 233 -12.50 -8.55 -1.75
C ILE A 233 -12.94 -8.61 -0.30
N ASP A 234 -14.23 -8.33 -0.08
CA ASP A 234 -14.99 -8.89 1.04
C ASP A 234 -15.72 -10.18 0.54
N GLY A 235 -15.85 -10.37 -0.79
CA GLY A 235 -16.08 -11.68 -1.48
C GLY A 235 -16.13 -11.68 -3.03
N GLY A 236 -15.26 -12.46 -3.72
CA GLY A 236 -15.42 -13.03 -5.08
C GLY A 236 -14.95 -12.29 -6.38
N GLY A 237 -13.79 -12.63 -6.96
CA GLY A 237 -13.45 -12.42 -8.39
C GLY A 237 -12.16 -13.14 -8.90
N PRO A 238 -12.01 -13.47 -10.20
CA PRO A 238 -10.99 -14.44 -10.70
C PRO A 238 -9.64 -13.83 -11.13
N CYS A 239 -8.55 -14.55 -10.85
CA CYS A 239 -7.15 -14.09 -11.03
C CYS A 239 -6.77 -13.57 -12.42
N ASP A 240 -7.30 -14.14 -13.51
CA ASP A 240 -6.84 -13.81 -14.87
C ASP A 240 -7.22 -12.39 -15.34
N TYR A 241 -8.08 -11.69 -14.58
CA TYR A 241 -8.57 -10.34 -14.87
C TYR A 241 -7.98 -9.24 -13.97
N PHE A 242 -7.14 -9.58 -12.99
CA PHE A 242 -6.66 -8.63 -11.99
C PHE A 242 -5.15 -8.75 -11.77
N ASP A 243 -4.44 -7.62 -11.84
CA ASP A 243 -3.02 -7.52 -11.49
C ASP A 243 -2.79 -7.74 -9.99
N MET A 244 -3.75 -7.31 -9.15
CA MET A 244 -3.69 -7.52 -7.71
C MET A 244 -5.06 -7.72 -7.07
N ILE A 245 -5.12 -8.69 -6.14
CA ILE A 245 -6.28 -9.01 -5.30
C ILE A 245 -5.89 -8.86 -3.83
N CYS A 246 -6.70 -8.12 -3.07
CA CYS A 246 -6.64 -8.10 -1.60
C CYS A 246 -7.93 -8.68 -1.00
N GLY A 247 -7.87 -9.28 0.18
CA GLY A 247 -9.07 -9.59 0.95
C GLY A 247 -8.86 -9.78 2.44
N THR A 248 -9.93 -9.55 3.21
CA THR A 248 -9.95 -9.67 4.68
C THR A 248 -11.01 -10.69 5.12
N SER A 249 -10.75 -11.47 6.18
CA SER A 249 -11.68 -12.47 6.71
C SER A 249 -12.15 -13.49 5.64
N THR A 250 -13.46 -13.70 5.51
CA THR A 250 -14.08 -14.47 4.40
C THR A 250 -13.63 -13.98 3.02
N GLY A 251 -13.45 -12.66 2.84
CA GLY A 251 -12.91 -12.09 1.62
C GLY A 251 -11.47 -12.52 1.35
N GLY A 252 -10.66 -12.66 2.40
CA GLY A 252 -9.31 -13.23 2.34
C GLY A 252 -9.31 -14.71 1.92
N LEU A 253 -10.22 -15.52 2.48
CA LEU A 253 -10.39 -16.92 2.02
C LEU A 253 -10.71 -16.99 0.53
N ILE A 254 -11.61 -16.12 0.05
CA ILE A 254 -12.04 -16.09 -1.35
C ILE A 254 -10.93 -15.55 -2.26
N ALA A 255 -10.15 -14.55 -1.81
CA ALA A 255 -8.95 -14.07 -2.49
C ALA A 255 -7.90 -15.19 -2.66
N LEU A 256 -7.69 -16.03 -1.64
CA LEU A 256 -6.83 -17.21 -1.76
C LEU A 256 -7.39 -18.26 -2.72
N MET A 257 -8.71 -18.52 -2.70
CA MET A 257 -9.33 -19.50 -3.61
C MET A 257 -9.25 -19.06 -5.09
N LEU A 258 -9.60 -17.81 -5.40
CA LEU A 258 -9.71 -17.34 -6.78
C LEU A 258 -8.39 -16.78 -7.33
N GLY A 259 -7.60 -16.16 -6.46
CA GLY A 259 -6.28 -15.61 -6.74
C GLY A 259 -5.20 -16.70 -6.74
N ARG A 260 -4.94 -17.29 -5.57
CA ARG A 260 -3.79 -18.17 -5.34
C ARG A 260 -4.00 -19.62 -5.77
N LEU A 261 -5.19 -20.17 -5.56
CA LEU A 261 -5.58 -21.53 -6.00
C LEU A 261 -6.24 -21.53 -7.39
N ARG A 262 -6.32 -20.35 -8.05
CA ARG A 262 -6.83 -20.13 -9.41
C ARG A 262 -8.18 -20.83 -9.71
N MET A 263 -9.05 -20.90 -8.71
CA MET A 263 -10.39 -21.47 -8.90
C MET A 263 -11.22 -20.59 -9.84
N SER A 264 -12.04 -21.22 -10.67
CA SER A 264 -13.15 -20.53 -11.31
C SER A 264 -14.21 -20.11 -10.27
N ILE A 265 -15.02 -19.10 -10.58
CA ILE A 265 -16.10 -18.63 -9.69
C ILE A 265 -17.03 -19.78 -9.24
N PRO A 266 -17.50 -20.70 -10.12
CA PRO A 266 -18.32 -21.84 -9.68
C PRO A 266 -17.60 -22.80 -8.72
N GLN A 267 -16.30 -23.05 -8.95
CA GLN A 267 -15.48 -23.89 -8.05
C GLN A 267 -15.31 -23.23 -6.68
N CYS A 268 -15.04 -21.93 -6.63
CA CYS A 268 -14.92 -21.19 -5.37
C CYS A 268 -16.23 -21.17 -4.59
N ILE A 269 -17.38 -20.96 -5.26
CA ILE A 269 -18.70 -21.00 -4.60
C ILE A 269 -18.96 -22.40 -4.02
N ALA A 270 -18.69 -23.46 -4.79
CA ALA A 270 -18.87 -24.84 -4.32
C ALA A 270 -17.92 -25.19 -3.17
N ALA A 271 -16.66 -24.76 -3.24
CA ALA A 271 -15.66 -24.94 -2.19
C ALA A 271 -16.05 -24.19 -0.90
N TYR A 272 -16.46 -22.93 -1.00
CA TYR A 272 -16.89 -22.13 0.15
C TYR A 272 -18.17 -22.68 0.79
N ASN A 273 -19.16 -23.11 0.01
CA ASN A 273 -20.38 -23.73 0.56
C ASN A 273 -20.06 -25.03 1.33
N LYS A 274 -19.15 -25.86 0.82
CA LYS A 274 -18.68 -27.09 1.49
C LYS A 274 -17.85 -26.77 2.74
N PHE A 275 -17.00 -25.75 2.67
CA PHE A 275 -16.25 -25.25 3.82
C PHE A 275 -17.19 -24.81 4.95
N ALA A 276 -18.14 -23.94 4.62
CA ALA A 276 -19.15 -23.47 5.55
C ALA A 276 -19.92 -24.64 6.17
N SER A 277 -20.45 -25.58 5.38
CA SER A 277 -21.23 -26.71 5.93
C SER A 277 -20.41 -27.53 6.93
N GLN A 278 -19.14 -27.84 6.64
CA GLN A 278 -18.26 -28.57 7.57
C GLN A 278 -18.01 -27.81 8.88
N ILE A 279 -17.89 -26.49 8.81
CA ILE A 279 -17.66 -25.62 9.98
C ILE A 279 -18.96 -25.46 10.82
N PHE A 280 -20.12 -25.49 10.19
CA PHE A 280 -21.43 -25.37 10.84
C PHE A 280 -22.02 -26.71 11.31
N GLU A 281 -21.73 -27.83 10.66
CA GLU A 281 -22.13 -29.17 11.12
C GLU A 281 -21.52 -29.47 12.50
N TRP A 282 -20.28 -29.03 12.74
CA TRP A 282 -19.63 -29.03 14.05
C TRP A 282 -20.45 -28.34 15.16
N ASN A 283 -21.30 -27.35 14.82
CA ASN A 283 -22.15 -26.65 15.78
C ASN A 283 -23.46 -27.38 16.15
N SER A 284 -23.79 -28.48 15.46
CA SER A 284 -25.06 -29.20 15.59
C SER A 284 -25.03 -30.42 16.52
N ASP A 285 -23.86 -30.99 16.78
CA ASP A 285 -23.67 -32.16 17.65
C ASP A 285 -23.56 -31.76 19.15
N LYS A 286 -24.16 -32.58 20.02
CA LYS A 286 -24.10 -32.42 21.48
C LYS A 286 -22.68 -32.63 22.02
N ALA A 287 -21.87 -33.50 21.40
CA ALA A 287 -20.50 -33.75 21.84
C ALA A 287 -19.58 -32.54 21.60
N THR A 288 -19.78 -31.81 20.49
CA THR A 288 -19.07 -30.56 20.19
C THR A 288 -19.66 -29.37 20.93
N ALA A 289 -20.96 -29.35 21.25
CA ALA A 289 -21.54 -28.31 22.12
C ALA A 289 -20.84 -28.22 23.48
N ALA A 290 -20.46 -29.37 24.08
CA ALA A 290 -19.64 -29.40 25.30
C ALA A 290 -18.22 -28.86 25.05
N LYS A 291 -17.59 -29.19 23.91
CA LYS A 291 -16.28 -28.65 23.52
C LYS A 291 -16.29 -27.13 23.30
N ARG A 292 -17.39 -26.55 22.78
CA ARG A 292 -17.57 -25.09 22.67
C ARG A 292 -17.59 -24.40 24.03
N VAL A 293 -18.35 -24.93 24.98
CA VAL A 293 -18.43 -24.37 26.34
C VAL A 293 -17.07 -24.43 27.03
N ALA A 294 -16.32 -25.52 26.81
CA ALA A 294 -14.97 -25.68 27.35
C ALA A 294 -13.90 -24.82 26.64
N SER A 295 -14.03 -24.55 25.34
CA SER A 295 -13.05 -23.77 24.57
C SER A 295 -13.32 -22.26 24.52
N GLY A 296 -14.58 -21.84 24.65
CA GLY A 296 -15.01 -20.45 24.51
C GLY A 296 -15.17 -19.96 23.07
N TYR A 297 -15.11 -20.84 22.06
CA TYR A 297 -15.18 -20.49 20.64
C TYR A 297 -16.32 -21.22 19.90
N ALA A 298 -16.91 -20.54 18.91
CA ALA A 298 -18.00 -21.06 18.07
C ALA A 298 -17.55 -22.06 16.99
N TYR A 299 -16.25 -22.20 16.72
CA TYR A 299 -15.67 -23.19 15.81
C TYR A 299 -14.38 -23.80 16.37
N GLY A 300 -14.12 -25.06 16.06
CA GLY A 300 -12.86 -25.73 16.39
C GLY A 300 -11.73 -25.36 15.43
N ALA A 301 -10.56 -25.02 15.96
CA ALA A 301 -9.35 -24.72 15.18
C ALA A 301 -9.01 -25.86 14.20
N ASP A 302 -9.00 -27.10 14.69
CA ASP A 302 -8.68 -28.31 13.93
C ASP A 302 -9.70 -28.57 12.81
N THR A 303 -10.97 -28.24 13.03
CA THR A 303 -12.05 -28.38 12.03
C THR A 303 -11.83 -27.38 10.88
N PHE A 304 -11.54 -26.11 11.21
CA PHE A 304 -11.21 -25.07 10.23
C PHE A 304 -9.98 -25.45 9.42
N GLU A 305 -8.90 -25.85 10.11
CA GLU A 305 -7.65 -26.26 9.49
C GLU A 305 -7.84 -27.48 8.58
N SER A 306 -8.59 -28.49 9.02
CA SER A 306 -8.88 -29.68 8.21
C SER A 306 -9.71 -29.35 6.96
N ALA A 307 -10.73 -28.50 7.11
CA ALA A 307 -11.60 -28.09 6.00
C ALA A 307 -10.82 -27.28 4.94
N ILE A 308 -9.98 -26.31 5.35
CA ILE A 308 -9.19 -25.53 4.40
C ILE A 308 -8.06 -26.36 3.76
N LYS A 309 -7.41 -27.26 4.52
CA LYS A 309 -6.41 -28.20 3.96
C LYS A 309 -7.03 -29.16 2.94
N ALA A 310 -8.26 -29.62 3.17
CA ALA A 310 -9.00 -30.45 2.22
C ALA A 310 -9.32 -29.70 0.91
N ILE A 311 -9.61 -28.40 0.98
CA ILE A 311 -9.79 -27.55 -0.19
C ILE A 311 -8.46 -27.36 -0.93
N ILE A 312 -7.39 -26.97 -0.23
CA ILE A 312 -6.07 -26.79 -0.84
C ILE A 312 -5.65 -28.06 -1.58
N LYS A 313 -5.76 -29.24 -0.95
CA LYS A 313 -5.42 -30.55 -1.56
C LYS A 313 -6.22 -30.90 -2.83
N GLN A 314 -7.38 -30.30 -3.06
CA GLN A 314 -8.19 -30.54 -4.25
C GLN A 314 -7.70 -29.72 -5.47
N TYR A 315 -7.10 -28.55 -5.23
CA TYR A 315 -6.68 -27.60 -6.28
C TYR A 315 -5.16 -27.39 -6.35
N SER A 316 -4.43 -27.98 -5.40
CA SER A 316 -2.97 -28.06 -5.31
C SER A 316 -2.58 -29.49 -4.91
N PRO A 317 -1.53 -30.09 -5.53
CA PRO A 317 -1.09 -31.44 -5.20
C PRO A 317 -0.45 -31.63 -3.81
N GLY A 318 -0.32 -30.57 -2.99
CA GLY A 318 0.07 -30.66 -1.57
C GLY A 318 1.24 -29.75 -1.17
N ASP A 319 1.24 -29.32 0.09
CA ASP A 319 2.22 -28.39 0.70
C ASP A 319 2.56 -27.16 -0.16
N GLU A 320 1.53 -26.57 -0.76
CA GLU A 320 1.64 -25.23 -1.33
C GLU A 320 1.63 -24.15 -0.25
N THR A 321 2.74 -23.42 -0.25
CA THR A 321 2.96 -22.19 0.46
C THR A 321 2.35 -21.01 -0.30
N MET A 322 2.30 -19.86 0.38
CA MET A 322 1.75 -18.63 -0.20
C MET A 322 2.49 -18.24 -1.48
N ILE A 323 3.82 -18.37 -1.54
CA ILE A 323 4.57 -18.16 -2.78
C ILE A 323 4.39 -19.38 -3.69
N SER A 324 3.94 -19.17 -4.92
CA SER A 324 3.87 -20.27 -5.88
C SER A 324 5.24 -20.63 -6.44
N LYS A 325 5.44 -21.93 -6.70
CA LYS A 325 6.66 -22.49 -7.31
C LYS A 325 6.65 -22.40 -8.84
N SER A 326 5.51 -22.02 -9.45
CA SER A 326 5.38 -21.83 -10.91
C SER A 326 5.43 -20.34 -11.29
N PRO A 327 6.18 -19.94 -12.33
CA PRO A 327 6.42 -18.53 -12.65
C PRO A 327 5.20 -17.77 -13.22
N ASP A 328 4.10 -18.45 -13.57
CA ASP A 328 2.96 -17.90 -14.32
C ASP A 328 1.98 -17.03 -13.48
N HIS A 329 2.50 -16.27 -12.52
CA HIS A 329 1.71 -15.49 -11.54
C HIS A 329 1.61 -14.01 -11.93
N TYR A 330 0.67 -13.71 -12.83
CA TYR A 330 0.30 -12.33 -13.16
C TYR A 330 -0.49 -11.62 -12.05
N CYS A 331 -1.32 -12.35 -11.29
CA CYS A 331 -2.15 -11.81 -10.22
C CYS A 331 -1.43 -11.90 -8.86
N LYS A 332 -1.04 -10.75 -8.30
CA LYS A 332 -0.50 -10.63 -6.94
C LYS A 332 -1.64 -10.71 -5.92
N VAL A 333 -1.58 -11.64 -4.97
CA VAL A 333 -2.61 -11.76 -3.90
C VAL A 333 -2.00 -11.47 -2.54
N PHE A 334 -2.69 -10.71 -1.70
CA PHE A 334 -2.41 -10.66 -0.26
C PHE A 334 -3.69 -10.69 0.57
N VAL A 335 -3.60 -11.20 1.79
CA VAL A 335 -4.73 -11.19 2.75
C VAL A 335 -4.32 -10.52 4.05
N VAL A 336 -5.28 -9.87 4.72
CA VAL A 336 -5.01 -9.05 5.91
C VAL A 336 -5.31 -9.82 7.18
N ALA A 337 -4.38 -9.77 8.14
CA ALA A 337 -4.57 -10.19 9.53
C ALA A 337 -4.20 -9.03 10.47
N GLY A 338 -4.68 -9.05 11.71
CA GLY A 338 -4.28 -8.11 12.75
C GLY A 338 -3.41 -8.78 13.82
N GLU A 339 -2.46 -8.06 14.40
CA GLU A 339 -1.70 -8.55 15.56
C GLU A 339 -2.58 -8.51 16.83
N ALA A 340 -2.67 -9.63 17.54
CA ALA A 340 -3.52 -9.77 18.73
C ALA A 340 -3.02 -8.93 19.93
N SER A 341 -1.72 -8.63 19.99
CA SER A 341 -1.11 -7.82 21.05
C SER A 341 -1.57 -6.37 21.00
N ASN A 342 -1.76 -5.84 19.79
CA ASN A 342 -2.25 -4.49 19.53
C ASN A 342 -2.75 -4.39 18.07
N LEU A 343 -4.08 -4.51 17.91
CA LEU A 343 -4.76 -4.45 16.62
C LEU A 343 -4.57 -3.11 15.89
N SER A 344 -4.46 -2.02 16.65
CA SER A 344 -4.26 -0.67 16.12
C SER A 344 -2.81 -0.35 15.78
N LYS A 345 -1.84 -1.26 16.01
CA LYS A 345 -0.44 -1.03 15.66
C LYS A 345 -0.07 -1.49 14.27
N THR A 346 -0.46 -2.68 13.81
CA THR A 346 -0.01 -3.17 12.50
C THR A 346 -1.04 -4.08 11.81
N PRO A 347 -1.48 -3.77 10.57
CA PRO A 347 -2.09 -4.75 9.68
C PRO A 347 -0.98 -5.60 9.04
N GLU A 348 -1.07 -6.91 9.19
CA GLU A 348 -0.12 -7.86 8.59
C GLU A 348 -0.63 -8.32 7.21
N HIS A 349 0.18 -8.09 6.19
CA HIS A 349 -0.12 -8.42 4.80
C HIS A 349 0.50 -9.77 4.45
N LEU A 350 -0.31 -10.83 4.39
CA LEU A 350 0.15 -12.18 4.10
C LEU A 350 0.18 -12.37 2.57
N ARG A 351 1.36 -12.26 1.97
CA ARG A 351 1.56 -12.14 0.50
C ARG A 351 1.82 -13.47 -0.20
N THR A 352 1.35 -13.57 -1.44
CA THR A 352 1.61 -14.70 -2.36
C THR A 352 2.75 -14.46 -3.35
N TYR A 353 3.41 -13.32 -3.23
CA TYR A 353 4.51 -12.88 -4.08
C TYR A 353 5.65 -12.34 -3.20
N LYS A 354 6.88 -12.47 -3.68
CA LYS A 354 8.04 -11.84 -3.04
C LYS A 354 8.11 -10.40 -3.51
N SER A 355 7.73 -9.46 -2.65
CA SER A 355 8.02 -8.04 -2.88
C SER A 355 9.52 -7.80 -2.68
N ALA A 356 10.17 -7.17 -3.65
CA ALA A 356 11.56 -6.73 -3.50
C ALA A 356 11.73 -5.69 -2.36
N LYS A 357 10.67 -4.96 -2.02
CA LYS A 357 10.65 -3.95 -0.95
C LYS A 357 10.47 -4.56 0.45
N PHE A 358 9.67 -5.62 0.56
CA PHE A 358 9.35 -6.24 1.86
C PHE A 358 10.14 -7.52 2.18
N ALA A 359 10.95 -8.04 1.22
CA ALA A 359 11.60 -9.36 1.28
C ALA A 359 12.33 -9.69 2.60
N ASN A 360 12.96 -8.70 3.23
CA ASN A 360 13.81 -8.90 4.42
C ASN A 360 13.10 -8.62 5.75
N VAL A 361 11.82 -8.22 5.73
CA VAL A 361 11.02 -7.93 6.93
C VAL A 361 9.63 -8.57 6.94
N ASP A 362 9.18 -9.15 5.82
CA ASP A 362 7.95 -9.95 5.77
C ASP A 362 8.13 -11.26 6.55
N LYS A 363 7.76 -11.23 7.84
CA LYS A 363 7.78 -12.40 8.75
C LYS A 363 6.88 -13.54 8.26
N PHE A 364 6.01 -13.31 7.28
CA PHE A 364 5.02 -14.26 6.77
C PHE A 364 5.30 -14.69 5.34
N LEU A 365 6.51 -14.41 4.83
CA LEU A 365 6.96 -14.89 3.54
C LEU A 365 6.92 -16.41 3.49
N ASP A 366 6.26 -16.94 2.46
CA ASP A 366 6.21 -18.37 2.14
C ASP A 366 5.57 -19.27 3.22
N ILE A 367 4.71 -18.73 4.09
CA ILE A 367 3.90 -19.56 5.01
C ILE A 367 2.92 -20.47 4.22
N PRO A 368 2.49 -21.61 4.77
CA PRO A 368 1.43 -22.42 4.16
C PRO A 368 0.13 -21.64 3.93
N ILE A 369 -0.55 -21.87 2.79
CA ILE A 369 -1.82 -21.18 2.46
C ILE A 369 -2.87 -21.35 3.57
N TRP A 370 -2.91 -22.51 4.22
CA TRP A 370 -3.84 -22.77 5.33
C TRP A 370 -3.60 -21.89 6.56
N GLN A 371 -2.34 -21.47 6.81
CA GLN A 371 -2.00 -20.59 7.91
C GLN A 371 -2.47 -19.16 7.63
N ALA A 372 -2.26 -18.66 6.41
CA ALA A 372 -2.79 -17.36 5.98
C ALA A 372 -4.32 -17.32 6.07
N ALA A 373 -4.99 -18.38 5.62
CA ALA A 373 -6.43 -18.57 5.75
C ALA A 373 -6.91 -18.61 7.21
N ARG A 374 -6.20 -19.31 8.10
CA ARG A 374 -6.51 -19.36 9.54
C ARG A 374 -6.32 -18.00 10.21
N ALA A 375 -5.28 -17.25 9.86
CA ALA A 375 -4.96 -15.95 10.44
C ALA A 375 -5.99 -14.88 10.03
N THR A 376 -6.25 -14.72 8.72
CA THR A 376 -7.19 -13.70 8.24
C THR A 376 -8.62 -13.93 8.75
N SER A 377 -9.01 -15.17 9.10
CA SER A 377 -10.35 -15.52 9.62
C SER A 377 -10.42 -15.82 11.13
N ALA A 378 -9.38 -15.48 11.92
CA ALA A 378 -9.32 -15.77 13.36
C ALA A 378 -10.18 -14.80 14.20
N ALA A 379 -11.49 -14.78 13.96
CA ALA A 379 -12.41 -13.82 14.54
C ALA A 379 -12.69 -14.13 16.02
N PRO A 380 -12.53 -13.17 16.95
CA PRO A 380 -12.82 -13.35 18.37
C PRO A 380 -14.20 -13.96 18.62
N THR A 381 -14.28 -14.91 19.54
CA THR A 381 -15.45 -15.80 19.84
C THR A 381 -15.85 -16.78 18.75
N PHE A 382 -15.44 -16.60 17.50
CA PHE A 382 -15.72 -17.56 16.43
C PHE A 382 -14.58 -18.57 16.30
N LEU A 383 -13.34 -18.10 16.19
CA LEU A 383 -12.17 -18.93 15.95
C LEU A 383 -10.99 -18.42 16.81
N PRO A 384 -10.20 -19.30 17.46
CA PRO A 384 -9.03 -18.86 18.20
C PRO A 384 -7.97 -18.27 17.26
N SER A 385 -7.19 -17.35 17.82
CA SER A 385 -5.97 -16.80 17.24
C SER A 385 -5.00 -17.90 16.78
N ILE A 386 -4.04 -17.51 15.95
CA ILE A 386 -2.98 -18.39 15.48
C ILE A 386 -1.62 -17.69 15.63
N THR A 387 -0.67 -18.35 16.26
CA THR A 387 0.71 -17.86 16.33
C THR A 387 1.48 -18.34 15.10
N ILE A 388 2.02 -17.40 14.33
CA ILE A 388 2.88 -17.68 13.17
C ILE A 388 4.17 -16.88 13.36
N ASN A 389 5.32 -17.57 13.30
CA ASN A 389 6.66 -16.96 13.38
C ASN A 389 6.86 -15.98 14.56
N GLY A 390 6.24 -16.29 15.70
CA GLY A 390 6.30 -15.50 16.95
C GLY A 390 5.23 -14.43 17.11
N THR A 391 4.48 -14.08 16.06
CA THR A 391 3.36 -13.12 16.12
C THR A 391 2.04 -13.86 16.34
N GLU A 392 1.24 -13.45 17.32
CA GLU A 392 -0.15 -13.92 17.49
C GLU A 392 -1.10 -13.11 16.60
N LEU A 393 -1.83 -13.79 15.72
CA LEU A 393 -2.70 -13.17 14.71
C LEU A 393 -4.18 -13.47 14.96
N VAL A 394 -5.00 -12.46 14.66
CA VAL A 394 -6.48 -12.46 14.70
C VAL A 394 -7.05 -11.93 13.38
N ASP A 395 -8.36 -12.10 13.17
CA ASP A 395 -9.05 -11.67 11.95
C ASP A 395 -8.83 -10.19 11.68
N GLY A 396 -8.31 -9.88 10.48
CA GLY A 396 -8.06 -8.50 10.05
C GLY A 396 -9.34 -7.67 10.00
N GLY A 397 -10.51 -8.31 9.84
CA GLY A 397 -11.83 -7.70 9.76
C GLY A 397 -12.24 -6.97 11.03
N LEU A 398 -11.52 -7.13 12.14
CA LEU A 398 -11.72 -6.35 13.36
C LEU A 398 -11.51 -4.84 13.17
N LEU A 399 -10.57 -4.44 12.31
CA LEU A 399 -10.30 -3.03 11.97
C LEU A 399 -10.11 -2.80 10.46
N TYR A 400 -9.66 -3.80 9.70
CA TYR A 400 -9.19 -3.68 8.31
C TYR A 400 -10.17 -4.33 7.32
N ASN A 401 -11.48 -4.27 7.60
CA ASN A 401 -12.47 -5.08 6.89
C ASN A 401 -12.72 -4.67 5.44
N ASN A 402 -12.63 -3.38 5.11
CA ASN A 402 -12.50 -2.91 3.72
C ASN A 402 -11.02 -2.56 3.47
N PRO A 403 -10.22 -3.42 2.83
CA PRO A 403 -8.79 -3.21 2.70
C PRO A 403 -8.39 -2.35 1.49
N ILE A 404 -9.31 -1.59 0.87
CA ILE A 404 -8.99 -0.77 -0.32
C ILE A 404 -7.82 0.20 -0.11
N ALA A 405 -7.68 0.81 1.07
CA ALA A 405 -6.55 1.70 1.37
C ALA A 405 -5.22 0.92 1.38
N LEU A 406 -5.22 -0.29 1.96
CA LEU A 406 -4.08 -1.21 1.98
C LEU A 406 -3.75 -1.70 0.57
N LEU A 407 -4.76 -2.04 -0.24
CA LEU A 407 -4.61 -2.44 -1.66
C LEU A 407 -4.00 -1.33 -2.51
N LEU A 408 -4.44 -0.08 -2.35
CA LEU A 408 -3.90 1.05 -3.11
C LEU A 408 -2.45 1.37 -2.74
N GLY A 409 -2.10 1.31 -1.46
CA GLY A 409 -0.72 1.48 -1.02
C GLY A 409 0.19 0.32 -1.44
N GLU A 410 -0.28 -0.93 -1.36
CA GLU A 410 0.45 -2.09 -1.84
C GLU A 410 0.65 -2.04 -3.37
N ALA A 411 -0.38 -1.65 -4.13
CA ALA A 411 -0.29 -1.45 -5.58
C ALA A 411 0.65 -0.30 -5.96
N TYR A 412 0.64 0.82 -5.23
CA TYR A 412 1.62 1.90 -5.38
C TYR A 412 3.06 1.37 -5.21
N HIS A 413 3.30 0.50 -4.23
CA HIS A 413 4.63 -0.07 -4.01
C HIS A 413 5.05 -1.08 -5.06
N GLU A 414 4.13 -1.95 -5.46
CA GLU A 414 4.42 -3.09 -6.34
C GLU A 414 4.40 -2.76 -7.83
N PHE A 415 3.82 -1.61 -8.23
CA PHE A 415 3.63 -1.21 -9.63
C PHE A 415 3.93 0.27 -9.93
N GLY A 416 4.13 1.11 -8.92
CA GLY A 416 4.38 2.55 -9.08
C GLY A 416 3.12 3.39 -9.36
N VAL A 417 3.24 4.71 -9.10
CA VAL A 417 2.13 5.65 -9.26
C VAL A 417 1.69 5.86 -10.72
N GLU A 418 2.61 5.69 -11.68
CA GLU A 418 2.34 5.81 -13.12
C GLU A 418 1.32 4.75 -13.59
N ARG A 419 1.52 3.48 -13.21
CA ARG A 419 0.55 2.40 -13.49
C ARG A 419 -0.75 2.57 -12.69
N LEU A 420 -0.68 3.15 -11.49
CA LEU A 420 -1.84 3.37 -10.62
C LEU A 420 -2.74 4.53 -11.09
N MET A 421 -2.16 5.59 -11.66
CA MET A 421 -2.89 6.64 -12.38
C MET A 421 -3.62 6.06 -13.60
N ASN A 422 -2.98 5.11 -14.28
CA ASN A 422 -3.56 4.35 -15.39
C ASN A 422 -4.37 3.11 -14.94
N THR A 423 -4.96 3.14 -13.73
CA THR A 423 -5.86 2.06 -13.29
C THR A 423 -7.12 2.06 -14.16
N ARG A 424 -7.38 0.94 -14.83
CA ARG A 424 -8.57 0.74 -15.69
C ARG A 424 -9.79 0.29 -14.90
N CYS A 425 -9.59 -0.46 -13.82
CA CYS A 425 -10.65 -0.92 -12.93
C CYS A 425 -10.13 -1.07 -11.50
N LEU A 426 -10.79 -0.40 -10.55
CA LEU A 426 -10.66 -0.65 -9.11
C LEU A 426 -12.03 -1.16 -8.63
N LEU A 427 -12.11 -2.43 -8.26
CA LEU A 427 -13.36 -3.07 -7.85
C LEU A 427 -13.33 -3.39 -6.35
N THR A 428 -14.39 -2.99 -5.63
CA THR A 428 -14.63 -3.35 -4.22
C THR A 428 -15.96 -4.10 -4.10
N LEU A 429 -15.93 -5.26 -3.44
CA LEU A 429 -17.11 -6.13 -3.25
C LEU A 429 -17.39 -6.29 -1.76
N GLY A 430 -18.60 -5.91 -1.31
CA GLY A 430 -19.00 -5.84 0.10
C GLY A 430 -20.06 -6.84 0.55
N THR A 431 -20.11 -7.09 1.86
CA THR A 431 -20.95 -8.14 2.52
C THR A 431 -22.20 -7.65 3.26
N GLY A 432 -22.39 -6.33 3.46
CA GLY A 432 -23.69 -5.72 3.80
C GLY A 432 -24.12 -5.62 5.29
N HIS A 433 -23.34 -4.96 6.17
CA HIS A 433 -23.66 -4.78 7.61
C HIS A 433 -23.54 -3.29 8.09
N GLY A 434 -23.81 -2.94 9.37
CA GLY A 434 -23.84 -1.55 9.91
C GLY A 434 -23.72 -1.35 11.46
N PRO A 435 -23.69 -0.10 12.00
CA PRO A 435 -23.02 0.44 13.26
C PRO A 435 -23.49 -0.05 14.67
N ASN A 436 -22.85 0.20 15.86
CA ASN A 436 -21.55 0.83 16.28
C ASN A 436 -20.97 0.31 17.67
N LEU A 437 -20.05 1.03 18.36
CA LEU A 437 -19.04 0.53 19.37
C LEU A 437 -19.17 0.95 20.88
N HIS A 438 -18.91 0.03 21.85
CA HIS A 438 -17.92 0.16 22.98
C HIS A 438 -17.59 -1.21 23.65
N LEU A 439 -16.32 -1.64 23.65
CA LEU A 439 -15.90 -2.93 24.24
C LEU A 439 -15.48 -2.85 25.73
N PRO A 440 -16.08 -3.64 26.65
CA PRO A 440 -15.57 -3.82 28.02
C PRO A 440 -14.51 -4.94 28.11
N PRO A 441 -13.60 -4.91 29.12
CA PRO A 441 -12.53 -5.89 29.26
C PRO A 441 -13.02 -7.31 29.59
N ARG A 442 -12.23 -8.32 29.15
CA ARG A 442 -12.48 -9.77 29.32
C ARG A 442 -12.56 -10.20 30.80
N PRO A 443 -13.64 -10.88 31.23
CA PRO A 443 -13.62 -11.77 32.38
C PRO A 443 -13.27 -13.22 31.97
N GLY A 444 -12.63 -13.98 32.87
CA GLY A 444 -12.21 -15.36 32.62
C GLY A 444 -13.32 -16.40 32.83
N PHE A 445 -13.24 -17.50 32.07
CA PHE A 445 -14.00 -18.78 32.08
C PHE A 445 -15.55 -18.76 32.08
N PHE A 446 -16.20 -17.75 32.66
CA PHE A 446 -17.62 -17.46 32.47
C PHE A 446 -17.74 -16.23 31.58
N GLY A 447 -18.03 -16.44 30.29
CA GLY A 447 -18.26 -15.36 29.34
C GLY A 447 -19.42 -14.46 29.80
N SER A 448 -19.11 -13.24 30.20
CA SER A 448 -20.14 -12.31 30.69
C SER A 448 -21.05 -11.85 29.55
N VAL A 449 -22.30 -11.53 29.87
CA VAL A 449 -23.27 -10.96 28.92
C VAL A 449 -22.73 -9.65 28.30
N ALA A 450 -21.87 -8.92 29.02
CA ALA A 450 -21.21 -7.71 28.52
C ALA A 450 -20.21 -8.00 27.39
N TYR A 451 -19.45 -9.09 27.46
CA TYR A 451 -18.50 -9.48 26.40
C TYR A 451 -19.23 -9.89 25.11
N LEU A 452 -20.32 -10.65 25.22
CA LEU A 452 -21.15 -11.03 24.07
C LEU A 452 -21.84 -9.82 23.40
N LYS A 453 -22.28 -8.83 24.18
CA LYS A 453 -22.78 -7.56 23.63
C LYS A 453 -21.69 -6.82 22.85
N GLY A 454 -20.51 -6.67 23.46
CA GLY A 454 -19.37 -6.01 22.83
C GLY A 454 -18.99 -6.62 21.48
N VAL A 455 -18.99 -7.94 21.35
CA VAL A 455 -18.71 -8.62 20.07
C VAL A 455 -19.76 -8.30 18.99
N VAL A 456 -21.04 -8.25 19.36
CA VAL A 456 -22.14 -7.90 18.43
C VAL A 456 -22.06 -6.43 17.99
N GLU A 457 -21.55 -5.55 18.86
CA GLU A 457 -21.27 -4.14 18.60
C GLU A 457 -20.02 -3.96 17.71
N THR A 458 -18.94 -4.72 17.95
CA THR A 458 -17.75 -4.76 17.08
C THR A 458 -18.11 -5.21 15.66
N MET A 459 -18.86 -6.30 15.51
CA MET A 459 -19.40 -6.76 14.21
C MET A 459 -20.31 -5.74 13.52
N SER A 460 -20.72 -4.70 14.25
CA SER A 460 -21.53 -3.61 13.77
C SER A 460 -20.66 -2.41 13.35
N SER A 461 -19.72 -1.94 14.17
CA SER A 461 -18.82 -0.82 13.83
C SER A 461 -17.97 -1.09 12.58
N ILE A 462 -17.46 -2.32 12.45
CA ILE A 462 -16.67 -2.83 11.30
C ILE A 462 -17.25 -2.43 9.94
N ALA A 463 -18.58 -2.48 9.81
CA ALA A 463 -19.23 -2.31 8.52
C ALA A 463 -19.59 -0.86 8.18
N THR A 464 -19.61 0.03 9.18
CA THR A 464 -19.70 1.49 8.96
C THR A 464 -18.36 2.05 8.51
N ASP A 465 -17.30 1.57 9.15
CA ASP A 465 -15.93 1.84 8.75
C ASP A 465 -15.66 1.43 7.28
N CYS A 466 -16.25 0.34 6.80
CA CYS A 466 -16.18 -0.06 5.40
C CYS A 466 -16.73 0.98 4.42
N GLU A 467 -17.87 1.59 4.74
CA GLU A 467 -18.52 2.59 3.87
C GLU A 467 -17.87 3.97 4.02
N ASN A 468 -17.39 4.35 5.22
CA ASN A 468 -16.52 5.53 5.39
C ASN A 468 -15.23 5.40 4.57
N THR A 469 -14.63 4.21 4.55
CA THR A 469 -13.45 3.91 3.72
C THR A 469 -13.80 3.94 2.23
N HIS A 470 -14.99 3.47 1.83
CA HIS A 470 -15.49 3.60 0.45
C HIS A 470 -15.60 5.07 0.04
N GLU A 471 -16.22 5.93 0.84
CA GLU A 471 -16.39 7.36 0.57
C GLU A 471 -15.05 8.11 0.53
N LYS A 472 -14.10 7.77 1.41
CA LYS A 472 -12.72 8.30 1.33
C LYS A 472 -12.04 7.87 0.02
N ALA A 473 -12.10 6.60 -0.36
CA ALA A 473 -11.53 6.11 -1.61
C ALA A 473 -12.23 6.68 -2.86
N ARG A 474 -13.54 6.98 -2.78
CA ARG A 474 -14.32 7.59 -3.86
C ARG A 474 -13.87 9.01 -4.18
N LYS A 475 -13.33 9.75 -3.21
CA LYS A 475 -12.72 11.08 -3.44
C LYS A 475 -11.39 11.00 -4.18
N VAL A 476 -10.63 9.91 -4.01
CA VAL A 476 -9.36 9.65 -4.72
C VAL A 476 -9.62 9.22 -6.17
N PHE A 477 -10.66 8.41 -6.39
CA PHE A 477 -11.09 7.97 -7.72
C PHE A 477 -12.53 8.43 -8.02
N PRO A 478 -12.72 9.74 -8.30
CA PRO A 478 -14.05 10.32 -8.50
C PRO A 478 -14.71 9.90 -9.81
N GLU A 479 -13.94 9.44 -10.80
CA GLU A 479 -14.48 9.04 -12.11
C GLU A 479 -15.41 7.83 -12.02
N ASP A 480 -16.62 7.96 -12.58
CA ASP A 480 -17.67 6.93 -12.70
C ASP A 480 -17.28 5.70 -13.54
N ASN A 481 -16.07 5.68 -14.09
CA ASN A 481 -15.57 4.69 -15.04
C ASN A 481 -14.36 3.89 -14.53
N THR A 482 -13.84 4.22 -13.34
CA THR A 482 -12.59 3.64 -12.81
C THR A 482 -12.83 2.90 -11.51
N TYR A 483 -13.52 3.51 -10.53
CA TYR A 483 -13.81 2.91 -9.23
C TYR A 483 -15.25 2.40 -9.12
N TRP A 484 -15.40 1.15 -8.68
CA TRP A 484 -16.65 0.41 -8.61
C TRP A 484 -16.82 -0.23 -7.22
N ARG A 485 -17.85 0.17 -6.47
CA ARG A 485 -18.31 -0.53 -5.25
C ARG A 485 -19.66 -1.19 -5.51
N PHE A 486 -19.72 -2.49 -5.22
CA PHE A 486 -20.96 -3.25 -5.11
C PHE A 486 -21.06 -3.80 -3.70
N ASN A 487 -22.12 -3.45 -2.98
CA ASN A 487 -22.36 -3.91 -1.61
C ASN A 487 -23.88 -4.16 -1.47
N TYR A 488 -24.26 -5.40 -1.17
CA TYR A 488 -25.66 -5.79 -1.06
C TYR A 488 -26.12 -5.74 0.40
N GLY A 489 -27.07 -4.86 0.70
CA GLY A 489 -27.73 -4.75 1.99
C GLY A 489 -29.14 -4.16 1.87
N ILE A 490 -29.92 -4.21 2.93
CA ILE A 490 -31.23 -3.55 3.02
C ILE A 490 -31.02 -2.21 3.73
N LYS A 491 -31.31 -1.07 3.07
CA LYS A 491 -31.31 0.25 3.73
C LYS A 491 -32.68 0.52 4.35
N ASN A 492 -32.73 0.77 5.66
CA ASN A 492 -33.95 1.17 6.36
C ASN A 492 -33.67 2.39 7.24
N GLY A 493 -34.39 3.50 7.01
CA GLY A 493 -34.26 4.74 7.81
C GLY A 493 -32.92 5.50 7.75
N GLY A 494 -31.90 4.96 7.07
CA GLY A 494 -30.53 5.50 7.03
C GLY A 494 -29.46 4.45 7.36
N ASP A 495 -29.84 3.41 8.11
CA ASP A 495 -28.97 2.30 8.50
C ASP A 495 -29.13 1.07 7.59
N TRP A 496 -28.11 0.22 7.58
CA TRP A 496 -28.14 -1.08 6.91
C TRP A 496 -28.71 -2.16 7.86
N GLU A 497 -29.87 -2.72 7.51
CA GLU A 497 -30.41 -3.91 8.19
C GLU A 497 -29.53 -5.13 7.94
N LYS A 498 -29.28 -5.91 9.01
CA LYS A 498 -28.50 -7.15 8.96
C LYS A 498 -29.24 -8.21 8.14
N VAL A 499 -28.92 -8.29 6.84
CA VAL A 499 -29.52 -9.26 5.91
C VAL A 499 -29.30 -10.69 6.40
N LEU A 500 -28.19 -10.95 7.09
CA LEU A 500 -27.85 -12.21 7.75
C LEU A 500 -26.94 -12.02 8.96
N LYS A 501 -27.06 -12.93 9.94
CA LYS A 501 -26.03 -13.13 10.97
C LYS A 501 -24.86 -13.92 10.39
N LEU A 502 -23.64 -13.64 10.86
CA LEU A 502 -22.41 -14.30 10.39
C LEU A 502 -22.37 -15.82 10.63
N ASP A 503 -23.26 -16.37 11.47
CA ASP A 503 -23.35 -17.79 11.81
C ASP A 503 -24.49 -18.55 11.10
N ASN A 504 -25.26 -17.90 10.21
CA ASN A 504 -26.47 -18.48 9.62
C ASN A 504 -26.30 -18.88 8.14
N TRP A 505 -25.59 -19.98 7.88
CA TRP A 505 -25.42 -20.51 6.51
C TRP A 505 -26.74 -20.92 5.83
N GLN A 506 -27.79 -21.26 6.59
CA GLN A 506 -29.08 -21.69 6.05
C GLN A 506 -29.78 -20.57 5.26
N GLY A 507 -29.44 -19.30 5.52
CA GLY A 507 -29.90 -18.18 4.72
C GLY A 507 -29.02 -17.85 3.50
N MET A 508 -27.93 -18.57 3.22
CA MET A 508 -27.07 -18.28 2.06
C MET A 508 -27.81 -18.36 0.72
N GLU A 509 -28.82 -19.22 0.58
CA GLU A 509 -29.68 -19.23 -0.61
C GLU A 509 -30.52 -17.94 -0.73
N SER A 510 -31.04 -17.45 0.40
CA SER A 510 -31.74 -16.15 0.47
C SER A 510 -30.79 -14.99 0.18
N PHE A 511 -29.55 -15.02 0.69
CA PHE A 511 -28.52 -14.03 0.39
C PHE A 511 -28.21 -14.02 -1.10
N ALA A 512 -27.88 -15.18 -1.69
CA ALA A 512 -27.58 -15.31 -3.11
C ALA A 512 -28.74 -14.85 -4.00
N LYS A 513 -29.99 -15.13 -3.60
CA LYS A 513 -31.20 -14.60 -4.27
C LYS A 513 -31.27 -13.07 -4.15
N GLY A 514 -30.99 -12.52 -2.97
CA GLY A 514 -30.90 -11.08 -2.72
C GLY A 514 -29.82 -10.38 -3.54
N THR A 515 -28.59 -10.88 -3.53
CA THR A 515 -27.47 -10.38 -4.34
C THR A 515 -27.77 -10.44 -5.83
N ARG A 516 -28.40 -11.53 -6.31
CA ARG A 516 -28.88 -11.62 -7.71
C ARG A 516 -29.94 -10.56 -8.01
N GLY A 517 -30.88 -10.31 -7.10
CA GLY A 517 -31.88 -9.23 -7.25
C GLY A 517 -31.24 -7.84 -7.28
N TYR A 518 -30.27 -7.58 -6.41
CA TYR A 518 -29.49 -6.34 -6.36
C TYR A 518 -28.72 -6.09 -7.66
N ILE A 519 -27.91 -7.06 -8.12
CA ILE A 519 -27.10 -6.89 -9.33
C ILE A 519 -27.96 -6.81 -10.60
N SER A 520 -29.12 -7.49 -10.62
CA SER A 520 -30.09 -7.45 -11.72
C SER A 520 -31.06 -6.26 -11.65
N SER A 521 -30.88 -5.34 -10.70
CA SER A 521 -31.72 -4.13 -10.61
C SER A 521 -31.44 -3.16 -11.77
N PRO A 522 -32.39 -2.30 -12.14
CA PRO A 522 -32.20 -1.30 -13.21
C PRO A 522 -31.03 -0.33 -12.97
N GLU A 523 -30.69 -0.08 -11.70
CA GLU A 523 -29.57 0.78 -11.32
C GLU A 523 -28.22 0.04 -11.43
N GLN A 524 -28.13 -1.19 -10.90
CA GLN A 524 -26.85 -1.90 -10.81
C GLN A 524 -26.49 -2.65 -12.10
N THR A 525 -27.44 -3.10 -12.91
CA THR A 525 -27.15 -3.86 -14.14
C THR A 525 -26.27 -3.07 -15.11
N PRO A 526 -26.57 -1.79 -15.45
CA PRO A 526 -25.70 -0.98 -16.30
C PRO A 526 -24.34 -0.66 -15.65
N ARG A 527 -24.27 -0.54 -14.31
CA ARG A 527 -23.00 -0.33 -13.58
C ARG A 527 -22.11 -1.57 -13.68
N ALA A 528 -22.68 -2.76 -13.45
CA ALA A 528 -21.98 -4.04 -13.56
C ALA A 528 -21.45 -4.31 -14.98
N GLN A 529 -22.26 -4.01 -16.01
CA GLN A 529 -21.84 -4.12 -17.41
C GLN A 529 -20.67 -3.18 -17.75
N ARG A 530 -20.73 -1.90 -17.31
CA ARG A 530 -19.60 -0.97 -17.50
C ARG A 530 -18.35 -1.42 -16.76
N CYS A 531 -18.48 -1.89 -15.52
CA CYS A 531 -17.38 -2.49 -14.77
C CYS A 531 -16.75 -3.68 -15.52
N ALA A 532 -17.56 -4.58 -16.08
CA ALA A 532 -17.07 -5.75 -16.81
C ALA A 532 -16.26 -5.36 -18.07
N SER A 533 -16.72 -4.37 -18.86
CA SER A 533 -15.97 -3.90 -20.04
C SER A 533 -14.61 -3.25 -19.71
N LYS A 534 -14.40 -2.83 -18.45
CA LYS A 534 -13.09 -2.40 -17.96
C LYS A 534 -12.15 -3.58 -17.68
N LEU A 535 -12.68 -4.77 -17.40
CA LEU A 535 -11.89 -5.98 -17.19
C LEU A 535 -11.49 -6.67 -18.50
N GLU A 536 -12.19 -6.43 -19.60
CA GLU A 536 -11.83 -6.95 -20.92
C GLU A 536 -10.35 -6.64 -21.27
N ILE A 537 -9.67 -7.68 -21.79
CA ILE A 537 -8.32 -7.56 -22.35
C ILE A 537 -8.48 -6.98 -23.75
N VAL A 538 -8.06 -5.73 -23.93
CA VAL A 538 -7.88 -5.16 -25.27
C VAL A 538 -6.65 -5.83 -25.87
N SER A 539 -6.88 -6.60 -26.93
CA SER A 539 -5.87 -7.30 -27.73
C SER A 539 -5.03 -6.35 -28.57
#